data_AF-A0A6M1YHK6-F1
#
_entry.id   AF-A0A6M1YHK6-F1
#
_cell.length_a   1.000
_cell.length_b   1.000
_cell.length_c   1.000
_cell.angle_alpha   90.00
_cell.angle_beta   90.00
_cell.angle_gamma   90.00
#
_symmetry.space_group_name_H-M   'P 1'
#
loop_
_entity.id
_entity.type
_entity.pdbx_description
1 polymer ?
#
loop_
_entity_poly.entity_id
_entity_poly.type
_entity_poly.pdbx_seq_one_letter_code
_entity_poly.pdbx_strand_id
1 'polypeptide(L)'
;MTNVGEVNSSELEITQIEEEDTSIQKEESNVLKKAALVGSGCLALVAVAALGLYWHGKLGDVANTMGSAALEGAKLFGKTTIITIAAGLGVATVGAMILGGIVLVGMIAIDRISKKLEEHHVFDQVKEGIKELKKGSEMLDGFGETLESNDDKIEKKCVYSSEGVQADDDETKIPVFIQINVKDIIGEDISAKKIQKLLKASQMKEFADGRVKGLILNINSPGGNAQESHLIYRAIKEYKKKYKIPVYAFVGGTVCVSGGFYVACAADKIYASKTSLIGSVGVRSGTFFNYKERMEKKGVDAKTFAIGKGKDDLNPNRHWESEEGKNREDIMKFVYDTFLNVVVKNRPQLSKEKLIEEYGAGVFPAKEAKEYGYIDETKSYEKTIKDLAQAVDLDETQAYQVIQFKLKKKPSKNIFDLLTKLNANTADTVSPKPQVYYL
;
A
#
# COMPACT_ATOMS: atom_id res chain seq x y z
N MET A 1 11.43 5.87 -97.12
CA MET A 1 11.26 7.32 -96.84
C MET A 1 10.48 7.45 -95.53
N THR A 2 10.91 8.37 -94.67
CA THR A 2 10.21 9.09 -93.56
C THR A 2 8.82 8.58 -93.07
N ASN A 3 8.60 8.35 -91.76
CA ASN A 3 8.33 9.34 -90.66
C ASN A 3 7.09 10.23 -90.95
N VAL A 4 6.13 10.53 -90.06
CA VAL A 4 6.00 10.62 -88.57
C VAL A 4 4.54 10.20 -88.19
N GLY A 5 4.08 9.80 -86.99
CA GLY A 5 4.67 9.62 -85.64
C GLY A 5 3.57 9.25 -84.60
N GLU A 6 3.71 9.68 -83.33
CA GLU A 6 2.83 9.34 -82.18
C GLU A 6 1.99 10.54 -81.66
N VAL A 7 0.96 10.28 -80.82
CA VAL A 7 0.84 10.73 -79.42
C VAL A 7 -0.44 10.12 -78.79
N ASN A 8 -0.38 9.77 -77.50
CA ASN A 8 -1.41 9.07 -76.73
C ASN A 8 -2.22 10.04 -75.85
N SER A 9 -3.53 9.81 -75.65
CA SER A 9 -4.45 10.80 -75.05
C SER A 9 -4.97 10.43 -73.65
N SER A 10 -4.14 9.82 -72.80
CA SER A 10 -4.55 9.32 -71.46
C SER A 10 -3.69 9.80 -70.29
N GLU A 11 -2.75 10.75 -70.49
CA GLU A 11 -1.88 11.28 -69.43
C GLU A 11 -2.28 12.68 -68.92
N LEU A 12 -3.29 13.33 -69.53
CA LEU A 12 -3.64 14.74 -69.27
C LEU A 12 -4.67 14.99 -68.15
N GLU A 13 -5.47 13.99 -67.74
CA GLU A 13 -6.44 14.16 -66.63
C GLU A 13 -5.86 13.82 -65.25
N ILE A 14 -4.81 13.00 -65.17
CA ILE A 14 -4.22 12.60 -63.87
C ILE A 14 -3.32 13.72 -63.31
N THR A 15 -2.59 14.43 -64.18
CA THR A 15 -1.68 15.50 -63.76
C THR A 15 -2.39 16.72 -63.17
N GLN A 16 -3.56 17.11 -63.70
CA GLN A 16 -4.31 18.26 -63.14
C GLN A 16 -4.87 17.98 -61.74
N ILE A 17 -5.31 16.74 -61.47
CA ILE A 17 -5.86 16.36 -60.15
C ILE A 17 -4.74 16.29 -59.10
N GLU A 18 -3.55 15.78 -59.45
CA GLU A 18 -2.38 15.78 -58.54
C GLU A 18 -1.81 17.19 -58.29
N GLU A 19 -1.85 18.10 -59.28
CA GLU A 19 -1.45 19.51 -59.07
C GLU A 19 -2.46 20.30 -58.21
N GLU A 20 -3.78 20.12 -58.37
CA GLU A 20 -4.75 20.78 -57.50
C GLU A 20 -4.66 20.27 -56.05
N ASP A 21 -4.59 18.97 -55.81
CA ASP A 21 -4.53 18.40 -54.44
C ASP A 21 -3.22 18.80 -53.73
N THR A 22 -2.07 18.79 -54.45
CA THR A 22 -0.80 19.30 -53.88
C THR A 22 -0.78 20.83 -53.69
N SER A 23 -1.61 21.60 -54.41
CA SER A 23 -1.78 23.04 -54.15
C SER A 23 -2.59 23.29 -52.88
N ILE A 24 -3.70 22.57 -52.70
CA ILE A 24 -4.59 22.68 -51.52
C ILE A 24 -3.84 22.22 -50.27
N GLN A 25 -3.13 21.09 -50.31
CA GLN A 25 -2.32 20.63 -49.18
C GLN A 25 -1.17 21.59 -48.83
N LYS A 26 -0.59 22.30 -49.82
CA LYS A 26 0.40 23.38 -49.57
C LYS A 26 -0.25 24.59 -48.91
N GLU A 27 -1.47 24.96 -49.31
CA GLU A 27 -2.16 26.11 -48.75
C GLU A 27 -2.65 25.82 -47.32
N GLU A 28 -3.23 24.66 -47.05
CA GLU A 28 -3.55 24.20 -45.69
C GLU A 28 -2.30 24.08 -44.81
N SER A 29 -1.19 23.54 -45.34
CA SER A 29 0.10 23.50 -44.64
C SER A 29 0.59 24.91 -44.28
N ASN A 30 0.42 25.89 -45.17
CA ASN A 30 0.83 27.27 -44.92
C ASN A 30 -0.11 28.00 -43.96
N VAL A 31 -1.42 27.71 -43.97
CA VAL A 31 -2.37 28.21 -42.97
C VAL A 31 -2.06 27.62 -41.59
N LEU A 32 -1.83 26.30 -41.50
CA LEU A 32 -1.41 25.63 -40.26
C LEU A 32 -0.05 26.14 -39.74
N LYS A 33 0.93 26.37 -40.63
CA LYS A 33 2.22 26.97 -40.25
C LYS A 33 2.07 28.42 -39.79
N LYS A 34 1.23 29.23 -40.43
CA LYS A 34 0.93 30.60 -39.97
C LYS A 34 0.17 30.59 -38.63
N ALA A 35 -0.79 29.68 -38.45
CA ALA A 35 -1.50 29.51 -37.18
C ALA A 35 -0.56 29.03 -36.05
N ALA A 36 0.36 28.11 -36.34
CA ALA A 36 1.40 27.68 -35.40
C ALA A 36 2.39 28.81 -35.08
N LEU A 37 2.76 29.64 -36.08
CA LEU A 37 3.66 30.79 -35.87
C LEU A 37 2.98 31.85 -34.98
N VAL A 38 1.73 32.23 -35.28
CA VAL A 38 0.93 33.16 -34.46
C VAL A 38 0.68 32.58 -33.05
N GLY A 39 0.32 31.31 -32.95
CA GLY A 39 0.13 30.62 -31.66
C GLY A 39 1.41 30.55 -30.82
N SER A 40 2.56 30.27 -31.44
CA SER A 40 3.87 30.29 -30.75
C SER A 40 4.29 31.70 -30.32
N GLY A 41 3.98 32.72 -31.13
CA GLY A 41 4.19 34.13 -30.77
C GLY A 41 3.34 34.56 -29.57
N CYS A 42 2.06 34.17 -29.54
CA CYS A 42 1.19 34.39 -28.39
C CYS A 42 1.68 33.64 -27.15
N LEU A 43 2.11 32.38 -27.27
CA LEU A 43 2.71 31.62 -26.17
C LEU A 43 4.01 32.24 -25.64
N ALA A 44 4.87 32.76 -26.51
CA ALA A 44 6.08 33.47 -26.12
C ALA A 44 5.77 34.77 -25.36
N LEU A 45 4.78 35.56 -25.82
CA LEU A 45 4.32 36.76 -25.12
C LEU A 45 3.70 36.45 -23.75
N VAL A 46 2.90 35.38 -23.65
CA VAL A 46 2.36 34.90 -22.36
C VAL A 46 3.48 34.43 -21.43
N ALA A 47 4.50 33.72 -21.94
CA ALA A 47 5.64 33.30 -21.14
C ALA A 47 6.47 34.49 -20.63
N VAL A 48 6.72 35.51 -21.45
CA VAL A 48 7.43 36.74 -21.05
C VAL A 48 6.61 37.54 -20.03
N ALA A 49 5.29 37.66 -20.21
CA ALA A 49 4.41 38.30 -19.24
C ALA A 49 4.36 37.54 -17.91
N ALA A 50 4.27 36.21 -17.94
CA ALA A 50 4.28 35.36 -16.75
C ALA A 50 5.62 35.44 -15.99
N LEU A 51 6.75 35.47 -16.70
CA LEU A 51 8.08 35.69 -16.10
C LEU A 51 8.20 37.10 -15.47
N GLY A 52 7.69 38.13 -16.14
CA GLY A 52 7.66 39.49 -15.61
C GLY A 52 6.82 39.62 -14.34
N LEU A 53 5.66 38.95 -14.27
CA LEU A 53 4.78 38.93 -13.11
C LEU A 53 5.31 38.05 -11.96
N TYR A 54 5.99 36.95 -12.28
CA TYR A 54 6.69 36.11 -11.31
C TYR A 54 7.80 36.89 -10.58
N TRP A 55 8.58 37.69 -11.32
CA TRP A 55 9.65 38.53 -10.74
C TRP A 55 9.12 39.66 -9.84
N HIS A 56 7.85 40.06 -9.97
CA HIS A 56 7.20 41.08 -9.14
C HIS A 56 6.31 40.51 -8.01
N GLY A 57 6.35 39.19 -7.77
CA GLY A 57 5.71 38.56 -6.60
C GLY A 57 4.18 38.52 -6.59
N LYS A 58 3.50 38.84 -7.70
CA LYS A 58 2.03 38.95 -7.79
C LYS A 58 1.35 37.68 -8.34
N LEU A 59 1.70 36.52 -7.82
CA LEU A 59 1.14 35.23 -8.27
C LEU A 59 -0.38 35.09 -8.02
N GLY A 60 -0.94 35.80 -7.04
CA GLY A 60 -2.38 35.78 -6.74
C GLY A 60 -3.25 36.44 -7.82
N ASP A 61 -2.73 37.47 -8.51
CA ASP A 61 -3.49 38.20 -9.53
C ASP A 61 -3.64 37.38 -10.82
N VAL A 62 -2.63 36.56 -11.16
CA VAL A 62 -2.57 35.74 -12.39
C VAL A 62 -3.75 34.75 -12.48
N ALA A 63 -4.08 34.07 -11.38
CA ALA A 63 -5.21 33.13 -11.37
C ALA A 63 -6.56 33.82 -11.63
N ASN A 64 -6.73 35.05 -11.11
CA ASN A 64 -7.94 35.84 -11.32
C ASN A 64 -8.02 36.39 -12.75
N THR A 65 -6.92 36.86 -13.34
CA THR A 65 -6.88 37.32 -14.74
C THR A 65 -7.11 36.19 -15.74
N MET A 66 -6.53 35.01 -15.49
CA MET A 66 -6.77 33.83 -16.34
C MET A 66 -8.20 33.31 -16.19
N GLY A 67 -8.76 33.34 -14.98
CA GLY A 67 -10.16 32.99 -14.71
C GLY A 67 -11.15 33.92 -15.41
N SER A 68 -10.93 35.24 -15.36
CA SER A 68 -11.81 36.21 -16.04
C SER A 68 -11.71 36.14 -17.55
N ALA A 69 -10.50 36.00 -18.13
CA ALA A 69 -10.31 35.83 -19.56
C ALA A 69 -10.99 34.56 -20.11
N ALA A 70 -10.93 33.45 -19.36
CA ALA A 70 -11.66 32.22 -19.70
C ALA A 70 -13.19 32.41 -19.63
N LEU A 71 -13.68 33.20 -18.67
CA LEU A 71 -15.11 33.47 -18.49
C LEU A 71 -15.69 34.44 -19.54
N GLU A 72 -14.91 35.40 -20.03
CA GLU A 72 -15.31 36.27 -21.15
C GLU A 72 -15.25 35.54 -22.49
N GLY A 73 -14.22 34.70 -22.73
CA GLY A 73 -14.16 33.84 -23.90
C GLY A 73 -15.37 32.91 -24.03
N ALA A 74 -15.87 32.39 -22.90
CA ALA A 74 -17.07 31.55 -22.83
C ALA A 74 -18.38 32.29 -23.16
N LYS A 75 -18.42 33.63 -23.09
CA LYS A 75 -19.60 34.44 -23.46
C LYS A 75 -19.65 34.81 -24.94
N LEU A 76 -18.54 34.72 -25.66
CA LEU A 76 -18.40 35.20 -27.04
C LEU A 76 -18.79 34.17 -28.12
N PHE A 77 -18.84 32.88 -27.80
CA PHE A 77 -19.15 31.82 -28.77
C PHE A 77 -20.20 30.82 -28.28
N GLY A 78 -21.43 30.98 -28.77
CA GLY A 78 -22.46 29.95 -28.65
C GLY A 78 -22.21 28.77 -29.60
N LYS A 79 -22.33 27.55 -29.06
CA LYS A 79 -22.39 26.25 -29.79
C LYS A 79 -21.16 25.86 -30.66
N THR A 80 -20.19 25.15 -30.07
CA THR A 80 -19.74 23.84 -30.63
C THR A 80 -18.91 23.02 -29.64
N THR A 81 -19.21 21.72 -29.52
CA THR A 81 -18.65 20.80 -28.51
C THR A 81 -17.21 20.31 -28.78
N ILE A 82 -16.54 20.83 -29.82
CA ILE A 82 -15.21 20.34 -30.24
C ILE A 82 -14.05 21.08 -29.52
N ILE A 83 -14.25 22.34 -29.13
CA ILE A 83 -13.18 23.17 -28.55
C ILE A 83 -12.84 22.76 -27.10
N THR A 84 -13.80 22.20 -26.34
CA THR A 84 -13.57 21.76 -24.95
C THR A 84 -12.54 20.63 -24.85
N ILE A 85 -12.45 19.76 -25.86
CA ILE A 85 -11.46 18.67 -25.92
C ILE A 85 -10.07 19.24 -26.27
N ALA A 86 -9.99 20.22 -27.17
CA ALA A 86 -8.73 20.89 -27.51
C ALA A 86 -8.14 21.66 -26.31
N ALA A 87 -8.97 22.34 -25.51
CA ALA A 87 -8.54 22.99 -24.28
C ALA A 87 -8.02 21.98 -23.24
N GLY A 88 -8.68 20.81 -23.11
CA GLY A 88 -8.25 19.74 -22.21
C GLY A 88 -6.88 19.14 -22.57
N LEU A 89 -6.64 18.85 -23.85
CA LEU A 89 -5.32 18.36 -24.29
C LEU A 89 -4.24 19.45 -24.17
N GLY A 90 -4.57 20.72 -24.40
CA GLY A 90 -3.63 21.84 -24.25
C GLY A 90 -3.05 21.93 -22.85
N VAL A 91 -3.89 21.87 -21.81
CA VAL A 91 -3.44 21.95 -20.40
C VAL A 91 -2.56 20.76 -20.01
N ALA A 92 -2.91 19.54 -20.44
CA ALA A 92 -2.10 18.36 -20.17
C ALA A 92 -0.72 18.43 -20.86
N THR A 93 -0.68 18.88 -22.11
CA THR A 93 0.56 19.00 -22.90
C THR A 93 1.47 20.10 -22.34
N VAL A 94 0.92 21.26 -21.95
CA VAL A 94 1.68 22.34 -21.32
C VAL A 94 2.21 21.92 -19.94
N GLY A 95 1.42 21.21 -19.13
CA GLY A 95 1.88 20.66 -17.85
C GLY A 95 3.07 19.70 -18.01
N ALA A 96 3.01 18.80 -19.01
CA ALA A 96 4.12 17.89 -19.32
C ALA A 96 5.37 18.63 -19.84
N MET A 97 5.20 19.66 -20.67
CA MET A 97 6.32 20.49 -21.15
C MET A 97 6.96 21.32 -20.04
N ILE A 98 6.19 21.82 -19.07
CA ILE A 98 6.71 22.54 -17.90
C ILE A 98 7.52 21.58 -17.01
N LEU A 99 7.03 20.39 -16.68
CA LEU A 99 7.82 19.40 -15.93
C LEU A 99 9.09 18.98 -16.70
N GLY A 100 8.98 18.70 -18.00
CA GLY A 100 10.13 18.35 -18.84
C GLY A 100 11.18 19.47 -18.91
N GLY A 101 10.73 20.73 -19.02
CA GLY A 101 11.59 21.90 -19.00
C GLY A 101 12.30 22.11 -17.65
N ILE A 102 11.58 21.93 -16.53
CA ILE A 102 12.17 22.00 -15.18
C ILE A 102 13.24 20.92 -14.98
N VAL A 103 12.98 19.68 -15.42
CA VAL A 103 13.96 18.59 -15.37
C VAL A 103 15.18 18.88 -16.25
N LEU A 104 14.98 19.35 -17.49
CA LEU A 104 16.08 19.67 -18.40
C LEU A 104 16.94 20.85 -17.92
N VAL A 105 16.31 21.92 -17.41
CA VAL A 105 17.02 23.05 -16.80
C VAL A 105 17.75 22.62 -15.53
N GLY A 106 17.15 21.72 -14.73
CA GLY A 106 17.80 21.09 -13.58
C GLY A 106 19.05 20.30 -13.98
N MET A 107 18.97 19.47 -15.02
CA MET A 107 20.12 18.69 -15.53
C MET A 107 21.23 19.58 -16.11
N ILE A 108 20.88 20.64 -16.85
CA ILE A 108 21.86 21.60 -17.39
C ILE A 108 22.49 22.46 -16.28
N ALA A 109 21.72 22.80 -15.24
CA ALA A 109 22.25 23.46 -14.05
C ALA A 109 23.21 22.53 -13.29
N ILE A 110 22.86 21.25 -13.12
CA ILE A 110 23.72 20.24 -12.47
C ILE A 110 25.02 20.02 -13.26
N ASP A 111 25.00 19.88 -14.59
CA ASP A 111 26.23 19.75 -15.40
C ASP A 111 27.13 21.01 -15.32
N ARG A 112 26.53 22.20 -15.38
CA ARG A 112 27.27 23.48 -15.23
C ARG A 112 27.81 23.71 -13.82
N ILE A 113 27.11 23.24 -12.79
CA ILE A 113 27.57 23.32 -11.39
C ILE A 113 28.68 22.28 -11.17
N SER A 114 28.53 21.06 -11.69
CA SER A 114 29.55 20.01 -11.61
C SER A 114 30.88 20.46 -12.23
N LYS A 115 30.84 21.05 -13.43
CA LYS A 115 32.05 21.59 -14.10
C LYS A 115 32.68 22.79 -13.40
N LYS A 116 31.92 23.58 -12.63
CA LYS A 116 32.45 24.69 -11.82
C LYS A 116 32.98 24.28 -10.45
N LEU A 117 32.69 23.07 -9.98
CA LEU A 117 33.11 22.59 -8.66
C LEU A 117 34.50 21.92 -8.67
N GLU A 118 35.02 21.52 -9.82
CA GLU A 118 36.37 20.92 -9.92
C GLU A 118 37.51 21.94 -9.73
N GLU A 119 37.28 23.24 -9.96
CA GLU A 119 38.35 24.25 -10.00
C GLU A 119 38.71 24.89 -8.63
N HIS A 120 37.88 24.76 -7.58
CA HIS A 120 37.92 25.67 -6.43
C HIS A 120 38.00 25.07 -5.00
N HIS A 121 38.55 23.85 -4.83
CA HIS A 121 39.01 23.34 -3.51
C HIS A 121 37.99 23.44 -2.34
N VAL A 122 36.69 23.29 -2.63
CA VAL A 122 35.57 23.57 -1.69
C VAL A 122 35.42 22.52 -0.56
N PHE A 123 36.26 21.49 -0.51
CA PHE A 123 36.10 20.32 0.35
C PHE A 123 36.07 20.60 1.86
N ASP A 124 36.74 21.65 2.35
CA ASP A 124 36.74 21.96 3.78
C ASP A 124 35.47 22.69 4.23
N GLN A 125 34.88 23.55 3.38
CA GLN A 125 33.53 24.10 3.63
C GLN A 125 32.44 23.02 3.55
N VAL A 126 32.64 21.99 2.72
CA VAL A 126 31.73 20.82 2.66
C VAL A 126 31.75 20.02 3.96
N LYS A 127 32.89 19.87 4.65
CA LYS A 127 32.93 19.21 5.98
C LYS A 127 32.14 19.98 7.04
N GLU A 128 32.23 21.30 7.02
CA GLU A 128 31.51 22.16 7.96
C GLU A 128 29.99 22.17 7.63
N GLY A 129 29.64 22.20 6.35
CA GLY A 129 28.28 21.98 5.85
C GLY A 129 27.70 20.60 6.21
N ILE A 130 28.49 19.52 6.19
CA ILE A 130 28.06 18.19 6.65
C ILE A 130 27.81 18.17 8.17
N LYS A 131 28.54 19.00 8.94
CA LYS A 131 28.35 19.15 10.39
C LYS A 131 27.05 19.90 10.71
N GLU A 132 26.73 20.95 9.96
CA GLU A 132 25.44 21.65 10.05
C GLU A 132 24.29 20.82 9.44
N LEU A 133 24.52 19.99 8.42
CA LEU A 133 23.51 19.02 7.93
C LEU A 133 23.23 17.90 8.94
N LYS A 134 24.17 17.54 9.83
CA LYS A 134 23.88 16.65 10.96
C LYS A 134 22.99 17.30 12.01
N LYS A 135 23.24 18.57 12.38
CA LYS A 135 22.29 19.35 13.18
C LYS A 135 20.94 19.51 12.47
N GLY A 136 20.97 19.71 11.15
CA GLY A 136 19.79 19.75 10.29
C GLY A 136 19.02 18.44 10.29
N SER A 137 19.69 17.28 10.36
CA SER A 137 19.05 15.97 10.55
C SER A 137 18.34 15.87 11.90
N GLU A 138 18.98 16.34 12.98
CA GLU A 138 18.38 16.41 14.32
C GLU A 138 17.21 17.42 14.39
N MET A 139 17.23 18.46 13.54
CA MET A 139 16.14 19.43 13.39
C MET A 139 15.02 18.93 12.45
N LEU A 140 15.34 18.05 11.50
CA LEU A 140 14.39 17.43 10.57
C LEU A 140 13.58 16.29 11.21
N ASP A 141 14.09 15.66 12.27
CA ASP A 141 13.27 14.82 13.17
C ASP A 141 12.11 15.63 13.79
N GLY A 142 12.22 16.97 13.87
CA GLY A 142 11.14 17.89 14.25
C GLY A 142 10.24 18.38 13.10
N PHE A 143 10.59 18.14 11.83
CA PHE A 143 9.80 18.55 10.65
C PHE A 143 8.93 17.43 10.07
N GLY A 144 8.86 16.28 10.74
CA GLY A 144 7.88 15.23 10.47
C GLY A 144 6.42 15.61 10.79
N GLU A 145 6.16 16.82 11.28
CA GLU A 145 4.86 17.31 11.74
C GLU A 145 4.22 18.42 10.85
N THR A 146 4.39 18.39 9.52
CA THR A 146 3.54 19.25 8.63
C THR A 146 3.19 18.66 7.26
N LEU A 147 2.94 17.35 7.22
CA LEU A 147 1.91 16.81 6.34
C LEU A 147 0.78 16.34 7.25
N GLU A 148 -0.43 16.91 7.14
CA GLU A 148 -1.60 16.39 7.85
C GLU A 148 -1.89 14.97 7.36
N SER A 149 -1.40 13.99 8.11
CA SER A 149 -1.54 12.60 7.76
C SER A 149 -3.01 12.17 7.88
N ASN A 150 -3.44 11.30 6.97
CA ASN A 150 -4.67 10.53 7.09
C ASN A 150 -4.57 9.46 8.19
N ASP A 151 -4.05 9.83 9.37
CA ASP A 151 -3.89 8.91 10.48
C ASP A 151 -5.22 8.68 11.21
N ASP A 152 -5.61 7.40 11.25
CA ASP A 152 -6.67 6.87 12.09
C ASP A 152 -6.45 7.31 13.54
N LYS A 153 -7.47 7.92 14.17
CA LYS A 153 -7.38 8.30 15.58
C LYS A 153 -7.38 7.03 16.43
N ILE A 154 -6.45 6.95 17.37
CA ILE A 154 -6.40 5.84 18.33
C ILE A 154 -7.42 6.11 19.43
N GLU A 155 -8.42 5.23 19.51
CA GLU A 155 -9.39 5.19 20.58
C GLU A 155 -8.89 4.22 21.66
N LYS A 156 -9.01 4.63 22.93
CA LYS A 156 -8.60 3.88 24.11
C LYS A 156 -9.85 3.57 24.90
N LYS A 157 -9.94 2.37 25.48
CA LYS A 157 -11.04 1.98 26.36
C LYS A 157 -10.51 1.09 27.47
N CYS A 158 -10.78 1.41 28.73
CA CYS A 158 -10.64 0.42 29.79
C CYS A 158 -11.64 -0.73 29.58
N VAL A 159 -11.14 -1.95 29.51
CA VAL A 159 -11.95 -3.17 29.27
C VAL A 159 -11.90 -4.15 30.44
N TYR A 160 -11.03 -3.91 31.42
CA TYR A 160 -10.97 -4.60 32.69
C TYR A 160 -10.25 -3.71 33.71
N SER A 161 -10.76 -3.65 34.94
CA SER A 161 -10.07 -3.13 36.11
C SER A 161 -10.05 -4.23 37.17
N SER A 162 -8.98 -4.30 37.97
CA SER A 162 -8.99 -5.08 39.21
C SER A 162 -10.05 -4.56 40.19
N GLU A 163 -10.45 -5.40 41.15
CA GLU A 163 -11.43 -5.01 42.17
C GLU A 163 -10.97 -3.75 42.95
N GLY A 164 -11.92 -2.90 43.33
CA GLY A 164 -11.65 -1.63 44.03
C GLY A 164 -11.18 -0.45 43.14
N VAL A 165 -10.86 -0.68 41.86
CA VAL A 165 -10.38 0.36 40.94
C VAL A 165 -11.50 0.82 40.02
N GLN A 166 -11.83 2.12 40.00
CA GLN A 166 -12.78 2.64 39.02
C GLN A 166 -12.20 2.55 37.59
N ALA A 167 -13.05 2.21 36.63
CA ALA A 167 -12.67 2.32 35.23
C ALA A 167 -12.49 3.80 34.88
N ASP A 168 -11.40 4.13 34.18
CA ASP A 168 -11.00 5.48 33.81
C ASP A 168 -10.61 6.41 35.00
N ASP A 169 -10.26 5.83 36.16
CA ASP A 169 -9.56 6.56 37.23
C ASP A 169 -8.15 6.94 36.72
N ASP A 170 -7.96 8.24 36.40
CA ASP A 170 -6.80 8.75 35.65
C ASP A 170 -5.55 8.92 36.52
N GLU A 171 -5.44 8.12 37.59
CA GLU A 171 -4.22 7.99 38.38
C GLU A 171 -3.11 7.41 37.49
N THR A 172 -2.26 8.32 37.01
CA THR A 172 -1.03 8.10 36.21
C THR A 172 -0.06 7.03 36.74
N LYS A 173 -0.31 6.47 37.93
CA LYS A 173 0.50 5.46 38.62
C LYS A 173 -0.01 4.02 38.44
N ILE A 174 -1.27 3.80 38.08
CA ILE A 174 -1.85 2.46 37.98
C ILE A 174 -1.18 1.67 36.83
N PRO A 175 -0.59 0.49 37.09
CA PRO A 175 -0.07 -0.42 36.07
C PRO A 175 -1.11 -0.80 35.01
N VAL A 176 -0.67 -0.86 33.75
CA VAL A 176 -1.57 -1.20 32.63
C VAL A 176 -1.07 -2.37 31.80
N PHE A 177 -2.01 -3.22 31.38
CA PHE A 177 -1.84 -4.15 30.27
C PHE A 177 -2.49 -3.59 29.03
N ILE A 178 -1.78 -3.63 27.91
CA ILE A 178 -2.33 -3.15 26.64
C ILE A 178 -2.97 -4.32 25.91
N GLN A 179 -4.25 -4.21 25.56
CA GLN A 179 -4.92 -5.20 24.72
C GLN A 179 -4.90 -4.75 23.25
N ILE A 180 -4.30 -5.58 22.40
CA ILE A 180 -4.35 -5.46 20.95
C ILE A 180 -5.24 -6.57 20.39
N ASN A 181 -6.21 -6.19 19.57
CA ASN A 181 -7.08 -7.14 18.88
C ASN A 181 -6.44 -7.59 17.55
N VAL A 182 -6.29 -8.90 17.38
CA VAL A 182 -5.98 -9.54 16.09
C VAL A 182 -7.26 -10.26 15.66
N LYS A 183 -8.14 -9.51 15.01
CA LYS A 183 -9.46 -10.00 14.59
C LYS A 183 -9.60 -9.96 13.07
N ASP A 184 -10.43 -10.86 12.58
CA ASP A 184 -10.85 -10.95 11.18
C ASP A 184 -9.65 -11.24 10.25
N ILE A 185 -9.69 -10.86 8.97
CA ILE A 185 -8.72 -11.34 7.98
C ILE A 185 -7.40 -10.54 8.03
N ILE A 186 -6.29 -11.27 8.18
CA ILE A 186 -4.93 -10.68 8.18
C ILE A 186 -4.55 -10.27 6.76
N GLY A 187 -4.13 -9.02 6.59
CA GLY A 187 -3.84 -8.37 5.32
C GLY A 187 -5.00 -7.55 4.75
N GLU A 188 -6.22 -7.72 5.28
CA GLU A 188 -7.41 -6.97 4.88
C GLU A 188 -7.90 -6.09 6.06
N ASP A 189 -8.44 -6.74 7.10
CA ASP A 189 -8.97 -6.08 8.30
C ASP A 189 -7.88 -5.64 9.27
N ILE A 190 -6.88 -6.50 9.49
CA ILE A 190 -5.72 -6.22 10.34
C ILE A 190 -4.41 -6.35 9.56
N SER A 191 -3.45 -5.45 9.80
CA SER A 191 -2.17 -5.44 9.09
C SER A 191 -1.03 -5.08 10.03
N ALA A 192 0.21 -5.42 9.64
CA ALA A 192 1.42 -5.11 10.40
C ALA A 192 1.54 -3.62 10.69
N LYS A 193 1.23 -2.75 9.72
CA LYS A 193 1.20 -1.29 9.90
C LYS A 193 0.20 -0.85 10.99
N LYS A 194 -0.99 -1.49 11.06
CA LYS A 194 -1.99 -1.20 12.10
C LYS A 194 -1.49 -1.65 13.48
N ILE A 195 -0.94 -2.86 13.59
CA ILE A 195 -0.39 -3.39 14.85
C ILE A 195 0.80 -2.52 15.33
N GLN A 196 1.72 -2.14 14.43
CA GLN A 196 2.85 -1.27 14.76
C GLN A 196 2.40 0.12 15.27
N LYS A 197 1.34 0.72 14.69
CA LYS A 197 0.75 1.96 15.21
C LYS A 197 0.24 1.79 16.65
N LEU A 198 -0.46 0.68 16.95
CA LEU A 198 -0.96 0.37 18.30
C LEU A 198 0.19 0.12 19.30
N LEU A 199 1.26 -0.56 18.87
CA LEU A 199 2.48 -0.75 19.66
C LEU A 199 3.31 0.54 19.84
N LYS A 200 3.20 1.53 18.95
CA LYS A 200 3.76 2.87 19.17
C LYS A 200 2.91 3.66 20.16
N ALA A 201 1.59 3.48 20.15
CA ALA A 201 0.66 4.18 21.02
C ALA A 201 0.81 3.80 22.50
N SER A 202 1.22 2.57 22.81
CA SER A 202 1.54 2.16 24.19
C SER A 202 2.78 2.85 24.77
N GLN A 203 3.47 3.67 23.98
CA GLN A 203 4.69 4.39 24.34
C GLN A 203 4.47 5.92 24.41
N MET A 204 3.21 6.37 24.32
CA MET A 204 2.86 7.78 24.56
C MET A 204 3.07 8.15 26.04
N LYS A 205 3.22 9.46 26.32
CA LYS A 205 3.57 9.99 27.66
C LYS A 205 2.71 9.43 28.81
N GLU A 206 1.41 9.26 28.59
CA GLU A 206 0.46 8.68 29.55
C GLU A 206 0.71 7.20 29.94
N PHE A 207 1.53 6.50 29.15
CA PHE A 207 1.94 5.10 29.29
C PHE A 207 3.45 4.92 29.48
N ALA A 208 4.19 6.03 29.65
CA ALA A 208 5.63 6.05 29.84
C ALA A 208 6.05 5.50 31.22
N ASP A 209 7.32 5.67 31.57
CA ASP A 209 7.88 5.39 32.91
C ASP A 209 7.62 3.96 33.43
N GLY A 210 7.49 3.00 32.49
CA GLY A 210 7.25 1.60 32.79
C GLY A 210 5.82 1.30 33.31
N ARG A 211 4.84 2.17 33.05
CA ARG A 211 3.42 1.93 33.39
C ARG A 211 2.84 0.72 32.66
N VAL A 212 3.24 0.49 31.40
CA VAL A 212 2.88 -0.72 30.63
C VAL A 212 3.67 -1.91 31.15
N LYS A 213 2.99 -2.86 31.77
CA LYS A 213 3.61 -4.08 32.32
C LYS A 213 3.54 -5.29 31.40
N GLY A 214 2.61 -5.32 30.43
CA GLY A 214 2.44 -6.46 29.54
C GLY A 214 1.50 -6.18 28.37
N LEU A 215 1.46 -7.12 27.43
CA LEU A 215 0.61 -7.08 26.24
C LEU A 215 -0.34 -8.29 26.21
N ILE A 216 -1.60 -8.04 25.90
CA ILE A 216 -2.60 -9.07 25.63
C ILE A 216 -2.96 -9.04 24.15
N LEU A 217 -2.70 -10.14 23.43
CA LEU A 217 -3.18 -10.35 22.07
C LEU A 217 -4.54 -11.04 22.14
N ASN A 218 -5.63 -10.30 21.90
CA ASN A 218 -6.97 -10.89 21.85
C ASN A 218 -7.26 -11.33 20.41
N ILE A 219 -7.20 -12.64 20.16
CA ILE A 219 -7.20 -13.22 18.82
C ILE A 219 -8.57 -13.84 18.49
N ASN A 220 -9.10 -13.47 17.33
CA ASN A 220 -10.22 -14.14 16.67
C ASN A 220 -10.05 -13.99 15.14
N SER A 221 -9.22 -14.84 14.54
CA SER A 221 -8.82 -14.70 13.13
C SER A 221 -8.73 -16.07 12.43
N PRO A 222 -9.28 -16.19 11.20
CA PRO A 222 -9.07 -17.35 10.35
C PRO A 222 -7.68 -17.38 9.69
N GLY A 223 -6.84 -16.35 9.89
CA GLY A 223 -5.61 -16.15 9.16
C GLY A 223 -5.74 -15.12 8.05
N GLY A 224 -5.03 -15.32 6.95
CA GLY A 224 -4.96 -14.37 5.83
C GLY A 224 -3.61 -14.38 5.13
N ASN A 225 -3.13 -13.21 4.71
CA ASN A 225 -1.87 -13.05 3.99
C ASN A 225 -0.66 -13.51 4.81
N ALA A 226 0.21 -14.32 4.19
CA ALA A 226 1.34 -14.94 4.87
C ALA A 226 2.42 -13.94 5.32
N GLN A 227 2.71 -12.94 4.49
CA GLN A 227 3.71 -11.90 4.79
C GLN A 227 3.24 -10.96 5.90
N GLU A 228 1.97 -10.56 5.88
CA GLU A 228 1.39 -9.72 6.93
C GLU A 228 1.37 -10.44 8.28
N SER A 229 1.03 -11.73 8.32
CA SER A 229 1.13 -12.55 9.53
C SER A 229 2.57 -12.60 10.08
N HIS A 230 3.57 -12.77 9.20
CA HIS A 230 4.99 -12.77 9.58
C HIS A 230 5.46 -11.40 10.11
N LEU A 231 5.05 -10.30 9.47
CA LEU A 231 5.39 -8.94 9.90
C LEU A 231 4.74 -8.57 11.23
N ILE A 232 3.50 -9.00 11.49
CA ILE A 232 2.82 -8.85 12.79
C ILE A 232 3.57 -9.64 13.87
N TYR A 233 3.86 -10.92 13.61
CA TYR A 233 4.64 -11.79 14.52
C TYR A 233 5.98 -11.13 14.89
N ARG A 234 6.73 -10.64 13.88
CA ARG A 234 8.01 -9.96 14.10
C ARG A 234 7.86 -8.70 14.94
N ALA A 235 6.93 -7.81 14.61
CA ALA A 235 6.71 -6.58 15.35
C ALA A 235 6.43 -6.84 16.85
N ILE A 236 5.66 -7.88 17.15
CA ILE A 236 5.36 -8.29 18.54
C ILE A 236 6.61 -8.86 19.22
N LYS A 237 7.38 -9.77 18.58
CA LYS A 237 8.63 -10.32 19.15
C LYS A 237 9.68 -9.23 19.39
N GLU A 238 9.81 -8.28 18.46
CA GLU A 238 10.75 -7.15 18.54
C GLU A 238 10.36 -6.18 19.67
N TYR A 239 9.07 -5.82 19.77
CA TYR A 239 8.53 -5.00 20.86
C TYR A 239 8.75 -5.68 22.23
N LYS A 240 8.35 -6.95 22.35
CA LYS A 240 8.59 -7.79 23.55
C LYS A 240 10.06 -7.78 23.97
N LYS A 241 10.99 -8.02 23.02
CA LYS A 241 12.43 -8.02 23.30
C LYS A 241 12.94 -6.63 23.72
N LYS A 242 12.45 -5.56 23.09
CA LYS A 242 12.87 -4.17 23.38
C LYS A 242 12.44 -3.72 24.78
N TYR A 243 11.19 -3.99 25.15
CA TYR A 243 10.60 -3.51 26.40
C TYR A 243 10.67 -4.51 27.57
N LYS A 244 11.08 -5.75 27.29
CA LYS A 244 11.20 -6.84 28.29
C LYS A 244 9.91 -7.14 29.05
N ILE A 245 8.75 -6.90 28.44
CA ILE A 245 7.44 -7.20 29.02
C ILE A 245 6.88 -8.53 28.47
N PRO A 246 6.16 -9.33 29.28
CA PRO A 246 5.46 -10.52 28.79
C PRO A 246 4.34 -10.17 27.80
N VAL A 247 4.10 -11.11 26.88
CA VAL A 247 3.01 -11.05 25.90
C VAL A 247 2.17 -12.31 26.03
N TYR A 248 0.90 -12.19 26.38
CA TYR A 248 -0.02 -13.32 26.46
C TYR A 248 -1.04 -13.25 25.31
N ALA A 249 -1.27 -14.35 24.61
CA ALA A 249 -2.33 -14.47 23.64
C ALA A 249 -3.57 -15.12 24.26
N PHE A 250 -4.72 -14.52 24.04
CA PHE A 250 -6.02 -15.06 24.41
C PHE A 250 -6.89 -15.28 23.17
N VAL A 251 -7.24 -16.52 22.91
CA VAL A 251 -8.23 -16.89 21.89
C VAL A 251 -9.62 -16.81 22.54
N GLY A 252 -10.19 -15.61 22.50
CA GLY A 252 -11.51 -15.33 23.07
C GLY A 252 -12.67 -15.48 22.09
N GLY A 253 -12.38 -15.60 20.79
CA GLY A 253 -13.38 -15.82 19.75
C GLY A 253 -13.43 -17.26 19.26
N THR A 254 -14.13 -17.46 18.15
CA THR A 254 -14.35 -18.77 17.53
C THR A 254 -13.07 -19.42 17.04
N VAL A 255 -12.13 -18.65 16.48
CA VAL A 255 -10.97 -19.20 15.75
C VAL A 255 -9.63 -18.49 16.04
N CYS A 256 -8.57 -19.27 16.17
CA CYS A 256 -7.18 -18.85 16.05
C CYS A 256 -6.45 -19.87 15.19
N VAL A 257 -6.66 -19.75 13.87
CA VAL A 257 -6.15 -20.72 12.89
C VAL A 257 -5.25 -20.05 11.87
N SER A 258 -4.38 -20.83 11.26
CA SER A 258 -3.47 -20.43 10.18
C SER A 258 -2.70 -19.14 10.51
N GLY A 259 -2.87 -18.05 9.76
CA GLY A 259 -2.18 -16.79 10.04
C GLY A 259 -2.45 -16.22 11.44
N GLY A 260 -3.63 -16.50 12.01
CA GLY A 260 -3.96 -16.13 13.39
C GLY A 260 -3.11 -16.90 14.41
N PHE A 261 -2.88 -18.20 14.16
CA PHE A 261 -2.01 -19.02 14.99
C PHE A 261 -0.52 -18.67 14.81
N TYR A 262 -0.10 -18.31 13.60
CA TYR A 262 1.23 -17.75 13.33
C TYR A 262 1.51 -16.53 14.21
N VAL A 263 0.54 -15.61 14.31
CA VAL A 263 0.65 -14.43 15.18
C VAL A 263 0.60 -14.81 16.67
N ALA A 264 -0.22 -15.78 17.07
CA ALA A 264 -0.29 -16.27 18.44
C ALA A 264 1.06 -16.81 18.95
N CYS A 265 1.85 -17.45 18.07
CA CYS A 265 3.21 -17.92 18.35
C CYS A 265 4.20 -16.79 18.74
N ALA A 266 3.80 -15.51 18.66
CA ALA A 266 4.60 -14.40 19.18
C ALA A 266 4.64 -14.32 20.73
N ALA A 267 3.61 -14.86 21.39
CA ALA A 267 3.39 -14.77 22.83
C ALA A 267 4.33 -15.66 23.67
N ASP A 268 4.38 -15.41 24.98
CA ASP A 268 4.92 -16.30 26.03
C ASP A 268 3.96 -17.45 26.35
N LYS A 269 2.67 -17.12 26.41
CA LYS A 269 1.58 -18.03 26.70
C LYS A 269 0.43 -17.81 25.73
N ILE A 270 -0.16 -18.90 25.27
CA ILE A 270 -1.37 -18.92 24.45
C ILE A 270 -2.45 -19.63 25.25
N TYR A 271 -3.49 -18.90 25.65
CA TYR A 271 -4.68 -19.46 26.29
C TYR A 271 -5.89 -19.33 25.38
N ALA A 272 -6.85 -20.24 25.51
CA ALA A 272 -8.07 -20.24 24.71
C ALA A 272 -9.33 -20.48 25.55
N SER A 273 -10.46 -19.94 25.08
CA SER A 273 -11.77 -20.40 25.53
C SER A 273 -12.00 -21.87 25.14
N LYS A 274 -12.78 -22.60 25.94
CA LYS A 274 -13.04 -24.04 25.73
C LYS A 274 -13.69 -24.36 24.37
N THR A 275 -14.41 -23.40 23.80
CA THR A 275 -15.15 -23.53 22.52
C THR A 275 -14.38 -23.01 21.31
N SER A 276 -13.17 -22.48 21.50
CA SER A 276 -12.34 -21.97 20.41
C SER A 276 -11.69 -23.09 19.60
N LEU A 277 -11.46 -22.81 18.32
CA LEU A 277 -10.77 -23.70 17.38
C LEU A 277 -9.37 -23.16 17.07
N ILE A 278 -8.36 -24.04 17.09
CA ILE A 278 -6.94 -23.70 16.92
C ILE A 278 -6.30 -24.69 15.94
N GLY A 279 -5.36 -24.23 15.09
CA GLY A 279 -4.66 -25.08 14.13
C GLY A 279 -4.54 -24.45 12.74
N SER A 280 -4.86 -25.21 11.68
CA SER A 280 -4.61 -24.89 10.27
C SER A 280 -3.17 -24.45 10.00
N VAL A 281 -2.19 -25.22 10.50
CA VAL A 281 -0.76 -24.99 10.17
C VAL A 281 -0.52 -25.52 8.76
N GLY A 282 -0.80 -24.66 7.78
CA GLY A 282 -0.74 -24.96 6.36
C GLY A 282 -0.62 -23.70 5.52
N VAL A 283 -0.45 -23.89 4.21
CA VAL A 283 -0.29 -22.81 3.23
C VAL A 283 -1.09 -23.17 1.98
N ARG A 284 -1.82 -22.20 1.42
CA ARG A 284 -2.45 -22.33 0.11
C ARG A 284 -2.23 -21.13 -0.78
N SER A 285 -2.20 -21.38 -2.09
CA SER A 285 -2.42 -20.36 -3.10
C SER A 285 -3.93 -20.10 -3.25
N GLY A 286 -4.29 -18.99 -3.89
CA GLY A 286 -5.62 -18.85 -4.47
C GLY A 286 -5.85 -19.88 -5.59
N THR A 287 -7.12 -20.21 -5.84
CA THR A 287 -7.53 -21.07 -6.96
C THR A 287 -7.29 -20.35 -8.28
N PHE A 288 -6.65 -21.04 -9.23
CA PHE A 288 -6.54 -20.59 -10.61
C PHE A 288 -7.66 -21.24 -11.44
N PHE A 289 -8.24 -20.50 -12.36
CA PHE A 289 -9.28 -20.99 -13.26
C PHE A 289 -8.76 -20.93 -14.70
N ASN A 290 -9.06 -21.95 -15.49
CA ASN A 290 -8.78 -21.95 -16.92
C ASN A 290 -10.07 -21.70 -17.71
N TYR A 291 -10.04 -20.70 -18.60
CA TYR A 291 -11.17 -20.27 -19.41
C TYR A 291 -10.98 -20.55 -20.92
N LYS A 292 -9.84 -21.09 -21.36
CA LYS A 292 -9.48 -21.30 -22.77
C LYS A 292 -10.63 -21.91 -23.60
N GLU A 293 -11.09 -23.10 -23.23
CA GLU A 293 -12.18 -23.78 -23.95
C GLU A 293 -13.51 -23.01 -23.95
N ARG A 294 -13.76 -22.20 -22.91
CA ARG A 294 -14.99 -21.39 -22.80
C ARG A 294 -14.92 -20.14 -23.68
N MET A 295 -13.72 -19.61 -23.92
CA MET A 295 -13.47 -18.50 -24.84
C MET A 295 -13.56 -18.96 -26.29
N GLU A 296 -12.95 -20.10 -26.64
CA GLU A 296 -13.03 -20.70 -27.98
C GLU A 296 -14.47 -21.00 -28.40
N LYS A 297 -15.27 -21.60 -27.52
CA LYS A 297 -16.71 -21.87 -27.76
C LYS A 297 -17.55 -20.60 -27.97
N LYS A 298 -16.99 -19.41 -27.70
CA LYS A 298 -17.62 -18.09 -27.92
C LYS A 298 -16.94 -17.27 -29.03
N GLY A 299 -15.94 -17.82 -29.73
CA GLY A 299 -15.16 -17.08 -30.73
C GLY A 299 -14.35 -15.92 -30.16
N VAL A 300 -13.88 -16.04 -28.91
CA VAL A 300 -13.07 -15.00 -28.25
C VAL A 300 -11.60 -15.42 -28.26
N ASP A 301 -10.78 -14.71 -29.02
CA ASP A 301 -9.34 -14.91 -29.05
C ASP A 301 -8.62 -14.12 -27.95
N ALA A 302 -7.55 -14.71 -27.41
CA ALA A 302 -6.64 -14.06 -26.47
C ALA A 302 -5.19 -14.17 -26.99
N LYS A 303 -4.45 -13.08 -26.90
CA LYS A 303 -3.04 -13.01 -27.30
C LYS A 303 -2.21 -12.36 -26.19
N THR A 304 -1.29 -13.13 -25.61
CA THR A 304 -0.33 -12.61 -24.61
C THR A 304 1.05 -12.43 -25.24
N PHE A 305 1.73 -11.34 -24.87
CA PHE A 305 3.15 -11.15 -25.14
C PHE A 305 3.93 -11.27 -23.81
N ALA A 306 4.78 -12.28 -23.69
CA ALA A 306 5.58 -12.55 -22.50
C ALA A 306 7.07 -12.68 -22.84
N ILE A 307 7.94 -12.23 -21.95
CA ILE A 307 9.40 -12.28 -22.08
C ILE A 307 9.98 -12.86 -20.80
N GLY A 308 10.64 -14.02 -20.91
CA GLY A 308 11.20 -14.79 -19.79
C GLY A 308 10.40 -16.07 -19.50
N LYS A 309 11.10 -17.20 -19.29
CA LYS A 309 10.48 -18.48 -18.90
C LYS A 309 9.69 -18.30 -17.60
N GLY A 310 8.49 -18.87 -17.50
CA GLY A 310 7.65 -18.77 -16.31
C GLY A 310 6.71 -17.56 -16.26
N LYS A 311 6.85 -16.58 -17.17
CA LYS A 311 6.13 -15.29 -17.07
C LYS A 311 4.66 -15.35 -17.51
N ASP A 312 4.28 -16.40 -18.24
CA ASP A 312 2.90 -16.67 -18.67
C ASP A 312 2.32 -17.93 -17.99
N ASP A 313 2.98 -18.44 -16.94
CA ASP A 313 2.53 -19.62 -16.19
C ASP A 313 1.14 -19.38 -15.58
N LEU A 314 0.29 -20.41 -15.64
CA LEU A 314 -1.08 -20.40 -15.15
C LEU A 314 -1.96 -19.31 -15.78
N ASN A 315 -1.60 -18.81 -16.97
CA ASN A 315 -2.42 -17.89 -17.75
C ASN A 315 -3.80 -18.52 -18.01
N PRO A 316 -4.91 -17.89 -17.56
CA PRO A 316 -6.23 -18.48 -17.63
C PRO A 316 -6.77 -18.63 -19.07
N ASN A 317 -6.16 -17.97 -20.06
CA ASN A 317 -6.68 -17.85 -21.42
C ASN A 317 -6.03 -18.81 -22.44
N ARG A 318 -5.19 -19.73 -21.99
CA ARG A 318 -4.59 -20.82 -22.80
C ARG A 318 -4.55 -22.12 -21.99
N HIS A 319 -4.31 -23.27 -22.64
CA HIS A 319 -4.03 -24.50 -21.91
C HIS A 319 -2.72 -24.35 -21.12
N TRP A 320 -2.70 -24.88 -19.89
CA TRP A 320 -1.49 -24.94 -19.06
C TRP A 320 -0.65 -26.15 -19.45
N GLU A 321 0.66 -25.98 -19.53
CA GLU A 321 1.62 -27.06 -19.72
C GLU A 321 1.85 -27.82 -18.40
N SER A 322 2.27 -29.09 -18.49
CA SER A 322 2.42 -29.98 -17.33
C SER A 322 3.52 -29.56 -16.33
N GLU A 323 4.45 -28.70 -16.74
CA GLU A 323 5.52 -28.18 -15.87
C GLU A 323 5.17 -26.84 -15.20
N GLU A 324 4.06 -26.21 -15.58
CA GLU A 324 3.68 -24.89 -15.06
C GLU A 324 3.35 -24.93 -13.57
N GLY A 325 3.68 -23.83 -12.88
CA GLY A 325 3.42 -23.73 -11.45
C GLY A 325 4.43 -24.46 -10.56
N LYS A 326 5.40 -25.21 -11.10
CA LYS A 326 6.47 -25.84 -10.32
C LYS A 326 7.22 -24.84 -9.42
N ASN A 327 7.58 -23.67 -9.96
CA ASN A 327 8.17 -22.57 -9.19
C ASN A 327 7.21 -22.05 -8.08
N ARG A 328 5.90 -22.05 -8.32
CA ARG A 328 4.88 -21.66 -7.33
C ARG A 328 4.75 -22.69 -6.21
N GLU A 329 4.84 -23.99 -6.49
CA GLU A 329 4.93 -25.01 -5.44
C GLU A 329 6.14 -24.81 -4.54
N ASP A 330 7.30 -24.50 -5.12
CA ASP A 330 8.55 -24.36 -4.37
C ASP A 330 8.54 -23.10 -3.50
N ILE A 331 7.89 -22.02 -3.97
CA ILE A 331 7.55 -20.85 -3.14
C ILE A 331 6.59 -21.24 -2.00
N MET A 332 5.55 -22.04 -2.26
CA MET A 332 4.61 -22.50 -1.22
C MET A 332 5.31 -23.38 -0.16
N LYS A 333 6.22 -24.27 -0.58
CA LYS A 333 7.05 -25.09 0.31
C LYS A 333 7.95 -24.22 1.19
N PHE A 334 8.58 -23.18 0.64
CA PHE A 334 9.38 -22.22 1.41
C PHE A 334 8.54 -21.46 2.47
N VAL A 335 7.34 -21.00 2.10
CA VAL A 335 6.42 -20.32 3.04
C VAL A 335 5.92 -21.30 4.11
N TYR A 336 5.63 -22.55 3.75
CA TYR A 336 5.20 -23.58 4.70
C TYR A 336 6.30 -23.97 5.69
N ASP A 337 7.54 -24.19 5.23
CA ASP A 337 8.67 -24.44 6.13
C ASP A 337 8.92 -23.25 7.07
N THR A 338 8.76 -22.02 6.58
CA THR A 338 8.81 -20.81 7.41
C THR A 338 7.74 -20.78 8.50
N PHE A 339 6.53 -21.29 8.23
CA PHE A 339 5.48 -21.45 9.25
C PHE A 339 5.83 -22.56 10.24
N LEU A 340 6.20 -23.75 9.76
CA LEU A 340 6.66 -24.85 10.61
C LEU A 340 7.78 -24.41 11.56
N ASN A 341 8.80 -23.72 11.04
CA ASN A 341 9.92 -23.18 11.82
C ASN A 341 9.46 -22.20 12.92
N VAL A 342 8.44 -21.36 12.67
CA VAL A 342 7.90 -20.47 13.70
C VAL A 342 7.09 -21.24 14.74
N VAL A 343 6.29 -22.24 14.34
CA VAL A 343 5.51 -23.05 15.29
C VAL A 343 6.45 -23.83 16.22
N VAL A 344 7.33 -24.69 15.69
CA VAL A 344 8.19 -25.55 16.52
C VAL A 344 9.14 -24.75 17.43
N LYS A 345 9.58 -23.56 16.98
CA LYS A 345 10.44 -22.66 17.77
C LYS A 345 9.75 -22.05 18.99
N ASN A 346 8.44 -21.80 18.91
CA ASN A 346 7.69 -21.14 19.99
C ASN A 346 6.77 -22.12 20.74
N ARG A 347 6.46 -23.29 20.16
CA ARG A 347 5.68 -24.40 20.73
C ARG A 347 6.52 -25.70 20.70
N PRO A 348 7.50 -25.87 21.61
CA PRO A 348 8.47 -26.99 21.54
C PRO A 348 7.88 -28.38 21.76
N GLN A 349 6.60 -28.50 22.12
CA GLN A 349 5.87 -29.78 22.18
C GLN A 349 5.45 -30.27 20.78
N LEU A 350 5.43 -29.38 19.78
CA LEU A 350 5.17 -29.68 18.37
C LEU A 350 6.49 -29.90 17.63
N SER A 351 6.64 -31.04 16.95
CA SER A 351 7.72 -31.29 15.98
C SER A 351 7.23 -31.03 14.55
N LYS A 352 8.16 -30.86 13.60
CA LYS A 352 7.80 -30.76 12.18
C LYS A 352 7.11 -32.03 11.68
N GLU A 353 7.62 -33.19 12.08
CA GLU A 353 7.08 -34.52 11.79
C GLU A 353 5.60 -34.62 12.19
N LYS A 354 5.26 -34.30 13.45
CA LYS A 354 3.86 -34.25 13.90
C LYS A 354 2.99 -33.27 13.09
N LEU A 355 3.51 -32.08 12.80
CA LEU A 355 2.79 -31.07 12.02
C LEU A 355 2.59 -31.44 10.53
N ILE A 356 3.41 -32.35 9.99
CA ILE A 356 3.33 -32.80 8.59
C ILE A 356 2.51 -34.10 8.48
N GLU A 357 2.76 -35.07 9.36
CA GLU A 357 2.30 -36.45 9.21
C GLU A 357 1.12 -36.82 10.11
N GLU A 358 1.00 -36.22 11.31
CA GLU A 358 -0.03 -36.55 12.30
C GLU A 358 -1.20 -35.54 12.29
N TYR A 359 -0.88 -34.25 12.43
CA TYR A 359 -1.88 -33.17 12.58
C TYR A 359 -2.18 -32.43 11.28
N GLY A 360 -1.20 -32.33 10.38
CA GLY A 360 -1.31 -31.59 9.11
C GLY A 360 -1.85 -30.17 9.27
N ALA A 361 -2.70 -29.75 8.32
CA ALA A 361 -3.47 -28.52 8.41
C ALA A 361 -4.78 -28.67 9.22
N GLY A 362 -4.84 -29.63 10.16
CA GLY A 362 -6.00 -29.88 11.01
C GLY A 362 -6.39 -28.69 11.89
N VAL A 363 -7.68 -28.58 12.19
CA VAL A 363 -8.26 -27.57 13.09
C VAL A 363 -8.91 -28.30 14.27
N PHE A 364 -8.47 -27.97 15.48
CA PHE A 364 -8.76 -28.73 16.69
C PHE A 364 -9.52 -27.87 17.72
N PRO A 365 -10.49 -28.44 18.46
CA PRO A 365 -11.03 -27.83 19.66
C PRO A 365 -9.94 -27.49 20.67
N ALA A 366 -10.12 -26.43 21.46
CA ALA A 366 -9.13 -25.95 22.42
C ALA A 366 -8.59 -27.02 23.40
N LYS A 367 -9.38 -28.06 23.73
CA LYS A 367 -8.94 -29.20 24.55
C LYS A 367 -7.84 -30.01 23.84
N GLU A 368 -8.10 -30.46 22.62
CA GLU A 368 -7.14 -31.21 21.78
C GLU A 368 -5.94 -30.34 21.43
N ALA A 369 -6.16 -29.06 21.07
CA ALA A 369 -5.10 -28.10 20.80
C ALA A 369 -4.15 -27.91 22.00
N LYS A 370 -4.65 -28.06 23.24
CA LYS A 370 -3.80 -28.10 24.45
C LYS A 370 -3.02 -29.41 24.52
N GLU A 371 -3.70 -30.55 24.35
CA GLU A 371 -3.09 -31.89 24.43
C GLU A 371 -1.98 -32.10 23.38
N TYR A 372 -2.12 -31.49 22.20
CA TYR A 372 -1.10 -31.48 21.14
C TYR A 372 -0.05 -30.35 21.30
N GLY A 373 -0.23 -29.43 22.25
CA GLY A 373 0.74 -28.37 22.58
C GLY A 373 0.65 -27.09 21.73
N TYR A 374 -0.38 -26.92 20.89
CA TYR A 374 -0.64 -25.66 20.16
C TYR A 374 -0.89 -24.50 21.13
N ILE A 375 -1.65 -24.74 22.20
CA ILE A 375 -1.89 -23.78 23.28
C ILE A 375 -1.32 -24.30 24.60
N ASP A 376 -1.21 -23.42 25.61
CA ASP A 376 -0.73 -23.80 26.94
C ASP A 376 -1.87 -24.26 27.84
N GLU A 377 -3.00 -23.53 27.86
CA GLU A 377 -4.14 -23.82 28.74
C GLU A 377 -5.48 -23.37 28.17
N THR A 378 -6.56 -24.03 28.60
CA THR A 378 -7.92 -23.55 28.40
C THR A 378 -8.37 -22.71 29.59
N LYS A 379 -8.41 -21.38 29.45
CA LYS A 379 -8.73 -20.43 30.53
C LYS A 379 -9.79 -19.42 30.10
N SER A 380 -10.39 -18.72 31.06
CA SER A 380 -11.24 -17.56 30.78
C SER A 380 -10.37 -16.32 30.52
N TYR A 381 -11.00 -15.23 30.06
CA TYR A 381 -10.28 -13.99 29.79
C TYR A 381 -9.70 -13.38 31.07
N GLU A 382 -10.49 -13.37 32.13
CA GLU A 382 -10.15 -12.85 33.46
C GLU A 382 -9.00 -13.63 34.07
N LYS A 383 -9.00 -14.98 33.94
CA LYS A 383 -7.87 -15.82 34.36
C LYS A 383 -6.62 -15.55 33.54
N THR A 384 -6.75 -15.23 32.24
CA THR A 384 -5.60 -14.85 31.40
C THR A 384 -4.97 -13.54 31.86
N ILE A 385 -5.79 -12.57 32.26
CA ILE A 385 -5.33 -11.30 32.84
C ILE A 385 -4.65 -11.55 34.20
N LYS A 386 -5.27 -12.33 35.11
CA LYS A 386 -4.68 -12.65 36.42
C LYS A 386 -3.33 -13.36 36.31
N ASP A 387 -3.22 -14.36 35.43
CA ASP A 387 -1.94 -15.04 35.15
C ASP A 387 -0.87 -14.07 34.60
N LEU A 388 -1.25 -13.10 33.76
CA LEU A 388 -0.33 -12.08 33.23
C LEU A 388 0.12 -11.10 34.33
N ALA A 389 -0.78 -10.73 35.25
CA ALA A 389 -0.47 -9.91 36.42
C ALA A 389 0.52 -10.60 37.37
N GLN A 390 0.26 -11.87 37.69
CA GLN A 390 1.17 -12.70 38.49
C GLN A 390 2.55 -12.85 37.83
N ALA A 391 2.62 -12.91 36.50
CA ALA A 391 3.89 -13.00 35.75
C ALA A 391 4.72 -11.70 35.73
N VAL A 392 4.21 -10.61 36.31
CA VAL A 392 4.92 -9.32 36.49
C VAL A 392 4.91 -8.85 37.94
N ASP A 393 4.77 -9.80 38.88
CA ASP A 393 4.73 -9.58 40.32
C ASP A 393 3.64 -8.57 40.77
N LEU A 394 2.51 -8.53 40.03
CA LEU A 394 1.29 -7.83 40.47
C LEU A 394 0.34 -8.82 41.15
N ASP A 395 0.15 -8.64 42.46
CA ASP A 395 -0.73 -9.48 43.27
C ASP A 395 -2.23 -9.10 43.14
N GLU A 396 -3.12 -9.86 43.78
CA GLU A 396 -4.57 -9.61 43.71
C GLU A 396 -5.05 -8.37 44.51
N THR A 397 -4.17 -7.77 45.33
CA THR A 397 -4.45 -6.54 46.10
C THR A 397 -3.98 -5.28 45.37
N GLN A 398 -3.08 -5.42 44.38
CA GLN A 398 -2.57 -4.30 43.61
C GLN A 398 -3.50 -3.91 42.47
N ALA A 399 -3.75 -2.60 42.37
CA ALA A 399 -4.53 -2.00 41.28
C ALA A 399 -3.87 -2.25 39.92
N TYR A 400 -4.63 -2.73 38.93
CA TYR A 400 -4.21 -2.72 37.52
C TYR A 400 -5.41 -2.65 36.57
N GLN A 401 -5.15 -2.16 35.35
CA GLN A 401 -6.15 -2.01 34.30
C GLN A 401 -5.71 -2.70 32.99
N VAL A 402 -6.67 -3.13 32.19
CA VAL A 402 -6.45 -3.53 30.80
C VAL A 402 -7.05 -2.46 29.89
N ILE A 403 -6.19 -1.81 29.11
CA ILE A 403 -6.60 -0.75 28.18
C ILE A 403 -6.54 -1.32 26.76
N GLN A 404 -7.69 -1.40 26.12
CA GLN A 404 -7.79 -1.77 24.72
C GLN A 404 -7.53 -0.55 23.83
N PHE A 405 -6.66 -0.70 22.85
CA PHE A 405 -6.55 0.26 21.75
C PHE A 405 -7.34 -0.19 20.51
N LYS A 406 -7.96 0.76 19.82
CA LYS A 406 -8.64 0.57 18.53
C LYS A 406 -8.25 1.69 17.58
N LEU A 407 -8.07 1.37 16.30
CA LEU A 407 -7.97 2.37 15.24
C LEU A 407 -9.38 2.77 14.80
N LYS A 408 -9.73 4.04 15.01
CA LYS A 408 -10.99 4.59 14.51
C LYS A 408 -10.77 5.11 13.09
N LYS A 409 -11.29 4.38 12.10
CA LYS A 409 -11.38 4.85 10.70
C LYS A 409 -12.06 6.22 10.72
N LYS A 410 -11.39 7.28 10.24
CA LYS A 410 -12.06 8.57 10.01
C LYS A 410 -13.19 8.33 9.00
N PRO A 411 -14.42 8.86 9.20
CA PRO A 411 -15.44 8.83 8.17
C PRO A 411 -14.90 9.60 6.96
N SER A 412 -14.96 8.97 5.78
CA SER A 412 -14.39 9.58 4.59
C SER A 412 -15.23 10.78 4.18
N LYS A 413 -14.63 11.98 4.28
CA LYS A 413 -15.27 13.24 3.85
C LYS A 413 -15.20 13.46 2.34
N ASN A 414 -14.44 12.64 1.61
CA ASN A 414 -14.27 12.78 0.17
C ASN A 414 -15.34 11.97 -0.58
N ILE A 415 -16.22 12.66 -1.29
CA ILE A 415 -17.17 12.05 -2.24
C ILE A 415 -16.44 11.18 -3.29
N PHE A 416 -15.21 11.56 -3.65
CA PHE A 416 -14.34 10.81 -4.53
C PHE A 416 -13.99 9.43 -3.96
N ASP A 417 -13.74 9.32 -2.65
CA ASP A 417 -13.39 8.06 -1.99
C ASP A 417 -14.62 7.14 -1.80
N LEU A 418 -15.83 7.72 -1.77
CA LEU A 418 -17.09 6.99 -1.87
C LEU A 418 -17.32 6.46 -3.30
N LEU A 419 -17.09 7.28 -4.32
CA LEU A 419 -17.17 6.90 -5.74
C LEU A 419 -16.10 5.86 -6.12
N THR A 420 -14.88 5.94 -5.60
CA THR A 420 -13.84 4.92 -5.81
C THR A 420 -14.23 3.59 -5.19
N LYS A 421 -14.96 3.57 -4.06
CA LYS A 421 -15.50 2.33 -3.46
C LYS A 421 -16.67 1.76 -4.27
N LEU A 422 -17.52 2.62 -4.81
CA LEU A 422 -18.60 2.20 -5.73
C LEU A 422 -18.04 1.63 -7.04
N ASN A 423 -16.97 2.21 -7.59
CA ASN A 423 -16.25 1.66 -8.76
C ASN A 423 -15.38 0.45 -8.42
N ALA A 424 -14.86 0.31 -7.21
CA ALA A 424 -14.14 -0.90 -6.80
C ALA A 424 -15.07 -2.12 -6.82
N ASN A 425 -16.31 -1.96 -6.31
CA ASN A 425 -17.34 -3.01 -6.34
C ASN A 425 -17.81 -3.40 -7.76
N THR A 426 -17.46 -2.64 -8.80
CA THR A 426 -17.71 -2.99 -10.21
C THR A 426 -16.45 -3.39 -10.98
N ALA A 427 -15.27 -3.30 -10.35
CA ALA A 427 -13.96 -3.59 -10.92
C ALA A 427 -13.25 -4.81 -10.30
N ASP A 428 -13.96 -5.64 -9.53
CA ASP A 428 -13.52 -7.00 -9.16
C ASP A 428 -13.64 -7.96 -10.37
N THR A 429 -12.97 -7.61 -11.47
CA THR A 429 -12.75 -8.51 -12.60
C THR A 429 -11.66 -9.52 -12.26
N VAL A 430 -12.12 -10.65 -11.69
CA VAL A 430 -11.46 -11.95 -11.53
C VAL A 430 -10.00 -12.03 -12.03
N SER A 431 -9.09 -11.51 -11.22
CA SER A 431 -7.67 -11.84 -11.28
C SER A 431 -7.18 -12.00 -9.84
N PRO A 432 -7.05 -13.23 -9.32
CA PRO A 432 -6.53 -13.44 -7.97
C PRO A 432 -5.10 -12.90 -7.93
N LYS A 433 -4.87 -11.84 -7.14
CA LYS A 433 -3.52 -11.33 -6.90
C LYS A 433 -2.64 -12.51 -6.45
N PRO A 434 -1.41 -12.66 -6.97
CA PRO A 434 -0.59 -13.87 -6.80
C PRO A 434 0.03 -14.01 -5.38
N GLN A 435 -0.76 -13.77 -4.34
CA GLN A 435 -0.40 -13.85 -2.94
C GLN A 435 -0.48 -15.29 -2.42
N VAL A 436 0.25 -15.54 -1.34
CA VAL A 436 0.25 -16.80 -0.60
C VAL A 436 -0.44 -16.56 0.74
N TYR A 437 -1.33 -17.48 1.11
CA TYR A 437 -2.20 -17.33 2.27
C TYR A 437 -1.97 -18.45 3.29
N TYR A 438 -1.98 -18.07 4.56
CA TYR A 438 -2.28 -18.94 5.68
C TYR A 438 -3.80 -18.86 5.92
N LEU A 439 -4.59 -19.67 5.19
CA LEU A 439 -6.05 -19.76 5.28
C LEU A 439 -6.52 -21.21 5.16
#